data_AF-A0A1J5Q3G1-F1
#
_entry.id   AF-A0A1J5Q3G1-F1
#
_cell.length_a   1.000
_cell.length_b   1.000
_cell.length_c   1.000
_cell.angle_alpha   90.00
_cell.angle_beta   90.00
_cell.angle_gamma   90.00
#
_symmetry.space_group_name_H-M   'P 1'
#
loop_
_entity.id
_entity.type
_entity.pdbx_description
1 polymer ?
#
loop_
_entity_poly.entity_id
_entity_poly.type
_entity_poly.pdbx_seq_one_letter_code
_entity_poly.pdbx_strand_id
1 'polypeptide(L)'
;MREIVPAALAQVKLVKDDRKVFIVTALPNAIAALHRKDGVILVGLQTPTGSGDASRDVAGALLAALESEPGDAIGAADPKNTVRLQDLLDLTAPFDVEVTEGFDFWFAEGEELSKEVQESLEELAEGMIETVRIKAPIGAAYWCEFPDRSVVRWILDTDEEKALDALARLSAAGNLSLGDGSRYLGAFRADGLMVPVWEVDQAKPARGFEVQLAALNRDFETALANTAPLSTDERRARAGIVGRQLTLR
;
A
#
# COMPACT_ATOMS: atom_id res chain seq x y z
N MET A 1 1.65 -1.03 -0.03
CA MET A 1 2.71 -0.21 0.61
C MET A 1 3.77 0.15 -0.41
N ARG A 2 4.50 -0.84 -0.94
CA ARG A 2 5.59 -0.70 -1.92
C ARG A 2 5.42 0.40 -2.98
N GLU A 3 4.28 0.47 -3.66
CA GLU A 3 4.10 1.37 -4.83
C GLU A 3 3.19 2.58 -4.56
N ILE A 4 2.53 2.66 -3.39
CA ILE A 4 1.47 3.65 -3.13
C ILE A 4 1.78 4.54 -1.94
N VAL A 5 2.41 3.99 -0.89
CA VAL A 5 2.54 4.65 0.41
C VAL A 5 4.02 4.94 0.64
N PRO A 6 4.45 6.21 0.63
CA PRO A 6 5.87 6.57 0.57
C PRO A 6 6.64 6.24 1.86
N ALA A 7 6.01 6.40 3.03
CA ALA A 7 6.57 5.98 4.32
C ALA A 7 5.47 5.33 5.16
N ALA A 8 5.68 4.07 5.51
CA ALA A 8 4.77 3.33 6.36
C ALA A 8 5.46 2.11 6.97
N LEU A 9 4.91 1.65 8.08
CA LEU A 9 5.27 0.41 8.75
C LEU A 9 4.02 -0.39 9.12
N ALA A 10 4.15 -1.71 9.15
CA ALA A 10 3.12 -2.62 9.64
C ALA A 10 3.81 -3.71 10.44
N GLN A 11 3.38 -3.90 11.69
CA GLN A 11 3.89 -5.00 12.49
C GLN A 11 3.36 -6.33 11.95
N VAL A 12 4.23 -7.32 11.83
CA VAL A 12 3.84 -8.70 11.51
C VAL A 12 4.21 -9.62 12.66
N LYS A 13 3.42 -10.69 12.84
CA LYS A 13 3.73 -11.75 13.80
C LYS A 13 4.31 -12.95 13.07
N LEU A 14 5.37 -13.53 13.61
CA LEU A 14 5.97 -14.74 13.07
C LEU A 14 5.32 -15.98 13.72
N VAL A 15 5.26 -17.09 12.98
CA VAL A 15 4.67 -18.35 13.51
C VAL A 15 5.57 -19.05 14.54
N LYS A 16 6.88 -18.80 14.51
CA LYS A 16 7.90 -19.57 15.26
C LYS A 16 8.90 -18.70 16.02
N ASP A 17 8.64 -17.39 16.12
CA ASP A 17 9.55 -16.43 16.71
C ASP A 17 8.75 -15.25 17.29
N ASP A 18 9.16 -14.75 18.46
CA ASP A 18 8.46 -13.68 19.17
C ASP A 18 9.13 -12.29 18.97
N ARG A 19 10.20 -12.21 18.18
CA ARG A 19 10.87 -10.95 17.87
C ARG A 19 9.94 -9.96 17.18
N LYS A 20 10.16 -8.68 17.44
CA LYS A 20 9.36 -7.59 16.89
C LYS A 20 9.80 -7.33 15.45
N VAL A 21 8.94 -7.68 14.49
CA VAL A 21 9.20 -7.51 13.06
C VAL A 21 8.22 -6.52 12.46
N PHE A 22 8.73 -5.59 11.67
CA PHE A 22 7.94 -4.66 10.86
C PHE A 22 8.26 -4.83 9.38
N ILE A 23 7.22 -4.88 8.56
CA ILE A 23 7.34 -4.61 7.14
C ILE A 23 7.24 -3.10 6.94
N VAL A 24 8.20 -2.51 6.23
CA VAL A 24 8.26 -1.07 6.02
C VAL A 24 8.32 -0.74 4.52
N THR A 25 7.85 0.44 4.13
CA THR A 25 7.90 0.84 2.70
C THR A 25 9.33 0.81 2.18
N ALA A 26 10.24 1.50 2.84
CA ALA A 26 11.63 1.64 2.40
C ALA A 26 12.58 1.67 3.59
N LEU A 27 13.84 1.30 3.32
CA LEU A 27 14.96 1.37 4.24
C LEU A 27 16.09 2.23 3.63
N PRO A 28 17.03 2.75 4.44
CA PRO A 28 18.14 3.54 3.95
C PRO A 28 18.90 2.79 2.86
N ASN A 29 19.29 3.50 1.79
CA ASN A 29 20.00 2.91 0.64
C ASN A 29 19.26 1.73 -0.03
N ALA A 30 17.94 1.61 0.19
CA ALA A 30 17.11 0.53 -0.32
C ALA A 30 17.63 -0.88 0.02
N ILE A 31 18.24 -1.04 1.21
CA ILE A 31 18.59 -2.35 1.75
C ILE A 31 17.33 -3.19 1.99
N ALA A 32 17.46 -4.51 1.92
CA ALA A 32 16.35 -5.44 2.06
C ALA A 32 15.84 -5.56 3.51
N ALA A 33 16.75 -5.53 4.50
CA ALA A 33 16.36 -5.54 5.91
C ALA A 33 17.37 -4.84 6.81
N LEU A 34 16.92 -4.40 7.98
CA LEU A 34 17.72 -3.82 9.05
C LEU A 34 17.40 -4.54 10.36
N HIS A 35 18.41 -5.13 10.99
CA HIS A 35 18.32 -5.59 12.38
C HIS A 35 18.78 -4.42 13.26
N ARG A 36 17.85 -3.69 13.87
CA ARG A 36 18.19 -2.55 14.72
C ARG A 36 18.91 -3.00 15.98
N LYS A 37 19.70 -2.10 16.58
CA LYS A 37 20.47 -2.37 17.81
C LYS A 37 19.60 -2.78 19.00
N ASP A 38 18.34 -2.38 19.02
CA ASP A 38 17.35 -2.75 20.05
C ASP A 38 16.67 -4.11 19.79
N GLY A 39 17.09 -4.84 18.75
CA GLY A 39 16.58 -6.16 18.40
C GLY A 39 15.31 -6.14 17.54
N VAL A 40 14.81 -4.96 17.15
CA VAL A 40 13.70 -4.85 16.19
C VAL A 40 14.20 -5.14 14.78
N ILE A 41 13.45 -5.93 14.02
CA ILE A 41 13.75 -6.22 12.62
C ILE A 41 12.81 -5.41 11.73
N LEU A 42 13.38 -4.67 10.78
CA LEU A 42 12.65 -3.98 9.73
C LEU A 42 12.96 -4.66 8.39
N VAL A 43 11.92 -4.96 7.60
CA VAL A 43 12.08 -5.53 6.25
C VAL A 43 11.49 -4.55 5.24
N GLY A 44 12.32 -4.07 4.33
CA GLY A 44 11.96 -3.06 3.33
C GLY A 44 11.27 -3.68 2.11
N LEU A 45 10.26 -3.00 1.58
CA LEU A 45 9.54 -3.43 0.37
C LEU A 45 10.10 -2.81 -0.92
N GLN A 46 10.65 -1.60 -0.85
CA GLN A 46 11.27 -0.90 -1.97
C GLN A 46 12.76 -1.24 -2.04
N THR A 47 13.08 -2.31 -2.77
CA THR A 47 14.45 -2.74 -3.04
C THR A 47 14.79 -2.54 -4.53
N PRO A 48 16.07 -2.30 -4.91
CA PRO A 48 16.46 -2.05 -6.30
C PRO A 48 16.30 -3.28 -7.21
N THR A 49 16.26 -4.47 -6.62
CA THR A 49 16.19 -5.75 -7.32
C THR A 49 15.21 -6.67 -6.63
N GLY A 50 14.49 -7.47 -7.43
CA GLY A 50 13.59 -8.53 -6.96
C GLY A 50 13.61 -9.72 -7.91
N SER A 51 13.20 -10.89 -7.44
CA SER A 51 13.16 -12.12 -8.24
C SER A 51 11.95 -12.22 -9.17
N GLY A 52 10.98 -11.33 -8.99
CA GLY A 52 9.64 -11.45 -9.57
C GLY A 52 8.65 -12.22 -8.69
N ASP A 53 9.11 -12.80 -7.57
CA ASP A 53 8.27 -13.37 -6.51
C ASP A 53 8.45 -12.56 -5.22
N ALA A 54 7.63 -11.52 -5.06
CA ALA A 54 7.71 -10.61 -3.91
C ALA A 54 7.58 -11.34 -2.55
N SER A 55 6.82 -12.45 -2.51
CA SER A 55 6.68 -13.26 -1.30
C SER A 55 8.01 -13.89 -0.90
N ARG A 56 8.76 -14.44 -1.87
CA ARG A 56 10.08 -15.03 -1.62
C ARG A 56 11.18 -14.01 -1.34
N ASP A 57 11.11 -12.85 -1.99
CA ASP A 57 12.07 -11.76 -1.79
C ASP A 57 11.99 -11.25 -0.34
N VAL A 58 10.78 -10.93 0.14
CA VAL A 58 10.57 -10.46 1.52
C VAL A 58 10.88 -11.55 2.54
N ALA A 59 10.51 -12.81 2.27
CA ALA A 59 10.83 -13.93 3.15
C ALA A 59 12.36 -14.15 3.27
N GLY A 60 13.10 -14.03 2.18
CA GLY A 60 14.56 -14.14 2.20
C GLY A 60 15.21 -13.05 3.05
N ALA A 61 14.77 -11.79 2.87
CA ALA A 61 15.27 -10.67 3.65
C ALA A 61 14.98 -10.82 5.15
N LEU A 62 13.77 -11.27 5.48
CA LEU A 62 13.35 -11.56 6.85
C LEU A 62 14.23 -12.67 7.48
N LEU A 63 14.39 -13.80 6.80
CA LEU A 63 15.21 -14.92 7.32
C LEU A 63 16.67 -14.51 7.52
N ALA A 64 17.25 -13.77 6.56
CA ALA A 64 18.62 -13.26 6.69
C ALA A 64 18.76 -12.32 7.90
N ALA A 65 17.79 -11.44 8.17
CA ALA A 65 17.81 -10.58 9.34
C ALA A 65 17.58 -11.33 10.66
N LEU A 66 16.79 -12.41 10.64
CA LEU A 66 16.58 -13.28 11.81
C LEU A 66 17.85 -14.06 12.20
N GLU A 67 18.77 -14.28 11.26
CA GLU A 67 20.07 -14.94 11.47
C GLU A 67 21.22 -13.94 11.72
N SER A 68 20.99 -12.63 11.55
CA SER A 68 21.99 -11.58 11.74
C SER A 68 22.04 -11.08 13.19
N GLU A 69 23.07 -10.28 13.51
CA GLU A 69 23.22 -9.65 14.81
C GLU A 69 22.56 -8.25 14.84
N PRO A 70 22.15 -7.75 16.02
CA PRO A 70 21.66 -6.38 16.17
C PRO A 70 22.68 -5.34 15.68
N GLY A 71 22.24 -4.45 14.80
CA GLY A 71 23.05 -3.45 14.11
C GLY A 71 23.35 -3.79 12.64
N ASP A 72 23.09 -5.02 12.19
CA ASP A 72 23.38 -5.45 10.83
C ASP A 72 22.39 -4.92 9.79
N ALA A 73 22.92 -4.56 8.62
CA ALA A 73 22.17 -4.15 7.44
C ALA A 73 22.28 -5.21 6.33
N ILE A 74 21.13 -5.65 5.81
CA ILE A 74 21.02 -6.77 4.86
C ILE A 74 20.75 -6.18 3.49
N GLY A 75 21.74 -6.19 2.60
CA GLY A 75 21.65 -5.56 1.27
C GLY A 75 20.67 -6.26 0.32
N ALA A 76 20.93 -7.53 -0.01
CA ALA A 76 20.05 -8.36 -0.83
C ALA A 76 20.11 -9.80 -0.31
N ALA A 77 18.94 -10.42 -0.13
CA ALA A 77 18.85 -11.85 0.17
C ALA A 77 18.81 -12.66 -1.13
N ASP A 78 19.33 -13.89 -1.14
CA ASP A 78 19.14 -14.81 -2.26
C ASP A 78 17.71 -15.37 -2.19
N PRO A 79 16.81 -15.01 -3.12
CA PRO A 79 15.44 -15.49 -3.10
C PRO A 79 15.32 -16.94 -3.60
N LYS A 80 16.40 -17.54 -4.12
CA LYS A 80 16.38 -18.92 -4.59
C LYS A 80 16.28 -19.87 -3.39
N ASN A 81 15.21 -20.65 -3.38
CA ASN A 81 14.88 -21.66 -2.36
C ASN A 81 14.40 -21.11 -1.00
N THR A 82 14.04 -19.83 -0.89
CA THR A 82 13.38 -19.32 0.32
C THR A 82 11.94 -19.80 0.39
N VAL A 83 11.41 -20.05 1.59
CA VAL A 83 9.97 -20.34 1.76
C VAL A 83 9.12 -19.13 1.36
N ARG A 84 7.79 -19.29 1.24
CA ARG A 84 6.95 -18.12 0.99
C ARG A 84 6.74 -17.33 2.28
N LEU A 85 6.55 -16.02 2.18
CA LEU A 85 6.35 -15.14 3.33
C LEU A 85 5.19 -15.62 4.21
N GLN A 86 4.09 -16.08 3.59
CA GLN A 86 2.94 -16.57 4.35
C GLN A 86 3.21 -17.85 5.17
N ASP A 87 4.31 -18.56 4.91
CA ASP A 87 4.71 -19.72 5.71
C ASP A 87 5.48 -19.28 6.99
N LEU A 88 5.92 -18.03 7.04
CA LEU A 88 6.64 -17.43 8.18
C LEU A 88 5.74 -16.58 9.08
N LEU A 89 4.63 -16.05 8.55
CA LEU A 89 3.75 -15.13 9.26
C LEU A 89 2.52 -15.81 9.84
N ASP A 90 2.08 -15.36 11.02
CA ASP A 90 0.73 -15.65 11.52
C ASP A 90 -0.29 -14.80 10.76
N LEU A 91 -0.92 -15.42 9.76
CA LEU A 91 -1.91 -14.77 8.89
C LEU A 91 -3.25 -14.45 9.57
N THR A 92 -3.43 -14.87 10.82
CA THR A 92 -4.61 -14.50 11.62
C THR A 92 -4.42 -13.18 12.37
N ALA A 93 -3.17 -12.73 12.52
CA ALA A 93 -2.86 -11.43 13.09
C ALA A 93 -3.27 -10.30 12.11
N PRO A 94 -3.76 -9.16 12.62
CA PRO A 94 -4.10 -8.02 11.78
C PRO A 94 -2.84 -7.45 11.10
N PHE A 95 -3.01 -6.96 9.88
CA PHE A 95 -1.98 -6.24 9.14
C PHE A 95 -2.33 -4.74 9.08
N ASP A 96 -2.02 -4.04 10.17
CA ASP A 96 -2.34 -2.63 10.35
C ASP A 96 -1.19 -1.75 9.84
N VAL A 97 -1.33 -1.27 8.60
CA VAL A 97 -0.43 -0.27 8.01
C VAL A 97 -0.62 1.09 8.68
N GLU A 98 0.44 1.55 9.32
CA GLU A 98 0.62 2.91 9.85
C GLU A 98 1.41 3.74 8.84
N VAL A 99 0.83 4.85 8.38
CA VAL A 99 1.49 5.80 7.48
C VAL A 99 2.17 6.86 8.34
N THR A 100 3.44 7.15 8.05
CA THR A 100 4.26 8.09 8.83
C THR A 100 4.63 9.31 7.98
N GLU A 101 4.91 10.43 8.65
CA GLU A 101 5.34 11.68 8.00
C GLU A 101 6.78 11.61 7.49
N GLY A 102 7.55 10.64 7.98
CA GLY A 102 8.97 10.47 7.68
C GLY A 102 9.44 9.06 7.96
N PHE A 103 10.75 8.92 8.09
CA PHE A 103 11.43 7.63 8.23
C PHE A 103 12.00 7.40 9.64
N ASP A 104 11.45 8.06 10.66
CA ASP A 104 11.91 7.94 12.06
C ASP A 104 11.92 6.49 12.57
N PHE A 105 11.06 5.65 12.01
CA PHE A 105 11.00 4.21 12.33
C PHE A 105 12.29 3.44 12.02
N TRP A 106 13.22 4.00 11.24
CA TRP A 106 14.55 3.43 11.01
C TRP A 106 15.40 3.34 12.29
N PHE A 107 15.13 4.18 13.28
CA PHE A 107 15.97 4.34 14.47
C PHE A 107 15.28 3.87 15.75
N ALA A 108 16.08 3.51 16.74
CA ALA A 108 15.57 3.20 18.06
C ALA A 108 14.96 4.43 18.74
N GLU A 109 13.92 4.21 19.56
CA GLU A 109 13.34 5.29 20.35
C GLU A 109 14.43 5.88 21.26
N GLY A 110 14.67 7.19 21.15
CA GLY A 110 15.72 7.88 21.90
C GLY A 110 17.14 7.74 21.34
N GLU A 111 17.34 7.17 20.15
CA GLU A 111 18.65 7.18 19.49
C GLU A 111 19.06 8.61 19.08
N GLU A 112 20.24 9.07 19.53
CA GLU A 112 20.77 10.38 19.15
C GLU A 112 21.30 10.34 17.71
N LEU A 113 20.66 11.11 16.83
CA LEU A 113 21.07 11.26 15.44
C LEU A 113 22.00 12.47 15.28
N SER A 114 22.97 12.37 14.37
CA SER A 114 23.75 13.53 13.95
C SER A 114 22.86 14.51 13.19
N LYS A 115 23.22 15.80 13.20
CA LYS A 115 22.50 16.84 12.44
C LYS A 115 22.40 16.52 10.96
N GLU A 116 23.48 16.01 10.37
CA GLU A 116 23.52 15.61 8.95
C GLU A 116 22.49 14.51 8.64
N VAL A 117 22.31 13.54 9.55
CA VAL A 117 21.28 12.49 9.38
C VAL A 117 19.88 13.08 9.52
N GLN A 118 19.66 13.98 10.48
CA GLN A 118 18.37 14.66 10.66
C GLN A 118 17.99 15.50 9.42
N GLU A 119 18.90 16.33 8.92
CA GLU A 119 18.72 17.14 7.72
C GLU A 119 18.41 16.26 6.50
N SER A 120 19.12 15.15 6.33
CA SER A 120 18.84 14.20 5.24
C SER A 120 17.45 13.54 5.37
N LEU A 121 16.95 13.27 6.58
CA LEU A 121 15.61 12.71 6.79
C LEU A 121 14.52 13.75 6.49
N GLU A 122 14.73 15.00 6.88
CA GLU A 122 13.84 16.12 6.57
C GLU A 122 13.73 16.31 5.05
N GLU A 123 14.85 16.33 4.33
CA GLU A 123 14.85 16.42 2.86
C GLU A 123 14.12 15.25 2.20
N LEU A 124 14.32 14.02 2.70
CA LEU A 124 13.60 12.84 2.20
C LEU A 124 12.10 12.95 2.46
N ALA A 125 11.70 13.47 3.63
CA ALA A 125 10.31 13.63 4.00
C ALA A 125 9.61 14.72 3.20
N GLU A 126 10.26 15.87 2.97
CA GLU A 126 9.75 16.96 2.13
C GLU A 126 9.49 16.52 0.68
N GLY A 127 10.28 15.56 0.18
CA GLY A 127 10.08 14.98 -1.16
C GLY A 127 8.88 14.03 -1.28
N MET A 128 8.26 13.64 -0.16
CA MET A 128 7.14 12.69 -0.18
C MET A 128 5.81 13.36 -0.55
N ILE A 129 4.98 12.61 -1.26
CA ILE A 129 3.57 12.96 -1.42
C ILE A 129 2.87 12.71 -0.08
N GLU A 130 2.31 13.75 0.53
CA GLU A 130 1.52 13.59 1.76
C GLU A 130 0.43 12.55 1.50
N THR A 131 0.46 11.50 2.31
CA THR A 131 -0.40 10.32 2.12
C THR A 131 -1.02 9.98 3.46
N VAL A 132 -2.35 9.91 3.51
CA VAL A 132 -3.09 9.62 4.74
C VAL A 132 -4.02 8.44 4.48
N ARG A 133 -3.93 7.42 5.33
CA ARG A 133 -4.87 6.29 5.28
C ARG A 133 -6.27 6.74 5.69
N ILE A 134 -7.25 6.48 4.84
CA ILE A 134 -8.66 6.76 5.13
C ILE A 134 -9.21 5.60 5.98
N LYS A 135 -9.72 5.90 7.18
CA LYS A 135 -10.21 4.88 8.11
C LYS A 135 -11.69 4.57 7.85
N ALA A 136 -11.94 3.78 6.82
CA ALA A 136 -13.26 3.25 6.51
C ALA A 136 -13.29 1.72 6.69
N PRO A 137 -14.46 1.10 6.98
CA PRO A 137 -14.62 -0.36 7.05
C PRO A 137 -14.63 -0.98 5.64
N ILE A 138 -13.53 -0.77 4.94
CA ILE A 138 -13.20 -1.20 3.59
C ILE A 138 -11.75 -1.71 3.65
N GLY A 139 -11.25 -2.41 2.63
CA GLY A 139 -9.85 -2.88 2.59
C GLY A 139 -8.79 -1.79 2.89
N ALA A 140 -8.18 -1.20 1.85
CA ALA A 140 -7.20 -0.13 2.05
C ALA A 140 -7.47 1.03 1.10
N ALA A 141 -7.47 2.26 1.62
CA ALA A 141 -7.57 3.45 0.79
C ALA A 141 -6.75 4.60 1.38
N TYR A 142 -6.23 5.43 0.49
CA TYR A 142 -5.33 6.52 0.84
C TYR A 142 -5.77 7.80 0.14
N TRP A 143 -5.81 8.87 0.90
CA TRP A 143 -5.86 10.23 0.39
C TRP A 143 -4.42 10.69 0.15
N CYS A 144 -4.16 11.26 -1.02
CA CYS A 144 -2.83 11.72 -1.42
C CYS A 144 -2.90 13.17 -1.89
N GLU A 145 -2.04 14.03 -1.35
CA GLU A 145 -1.95 15.45 -1.70
C GLU A 145 -0.85 15.69 -2.73
N PHE A 146 -1.24 16.09 -3.94
CA PHE A 146 -0.32 16.60 -4.95
C PHE A 146 -0.42 18.12 -5.00
N PRO A 147 0.62 18.84 -5.48
CA PRO A 147 0.60 20.30 -5.57
C PRO A 147 -0.59 20.90 -6.34
N ASP A 148 -1.16 20.15 -7.29
CA ASP A 148 -2.24 20.61 -8.16
C ASP A 148 -3.59 19.92 -7.91
N ARG A 149 -3.66 18.89 -7.07
CA ARG A 149 -4.88 18.09 -6.80
C ARG A 149 -4.73 17.19 -5.57
N SER A 150 -5.85 16.82 -4.95
CA SER A 150 -5.89 15.66 -4.07
C SER A 150 -6.57 14.50 -4.76
N VAL A 151 -6.12 13.28 -4.45
CA VAL A 151 -6.75 12.06 -4.95
C VAL A 151 -7.02 11.06 -3.84
N VAL A 152 -8.09 10.29 -4.01
CA VAL A 152 -8.34 9.08 -3.24
C VAL A 152 -7.99 7.87 -4.10
N ARG A 153 -7.11 7.03 -3.59
CA ARG A 153 -6.70 5.75 -4.17
C ARG A 153 -7.28 4.63 -3.32
N TRP A 154 -8.19 3.84 -3.87
CA TRP A 154 -8.79 2.70 -3.18
C TRP A 154 -8.19 1.40 -3.73
N ILE A 155 -7.62 0.56 -2.87
CA ILE A 155 -7.01 -0.71 -3.25
C ILE A 155 -8.08 -1.80 -3.13
N LEU A 156 -8.37 -2.46 -4.25
CA LEU A 156 -9.32 -3.56 -4.31
C LEU A 156 -8.60 -4.90 -4.14
N ASP A 157 -8.96 -5.63 -3.09
CA ASP A 157 -8.58 -7.04 -2.91
C ASP A 157 -9.63 -7.93 -3.59
N THR A 158 -9.72 -7.82 -4.91
CA THR A 158 -10.71 -8.53 -5.72
C THR A 158 -10.09 -8.87 -7.06
N ASP A 159 -10.47 -10.02 -7.61
CA ASP A 159 -10.11 -10.40 -8.98
C ASP A 159 -10.41 -9.25 -9.95
N GLU A 160 -9.42 -8.90 -10.77
CA GLU A 160 -9.45 -7.68 -11.58
C GLU A 160 -10.64 -7.64 -12.54
N GLU A 161 -10.97 -8.77 -13.18
CA GLU A 161 -12.06 -8.82 -14.15
C GLU A 161 -13.42 -8.61 -13.47
N LYS A 162 -13.60 -9.18 -12.28
CA LYS A 162 -14.80 -8.96 -11.46
C LYS A 162 -14.89 -7.54 -10.93
N ALA A 163 -13.76 -6.96 -10.49
CA ALA A 163 -13.68 -5.57 -10.06
C ALA A 163 -14.05 -4.62 -11.21
N LEU A 164 -13.53 -4.86 -12.41
CA LEU A 164 -13.88 -4.11 -13.62
C LEU A 164 -15.37 -4.17 -13.94
N ASP A 165 -15.98 -5.34 -13.85
CA ASP A 165 -17.42 -5.51 -14.06
C ASP A 165 -18.21 -4.72 -13.02
N ALA A 166 -17.88 -4.84 -11.73
CA ALA A 166 -18.54 -4.10 -10.65
C ALA A 166 -18.42 -2.57 -10.82
N LEU A 167 -17.21 -2.06 -11.11
CA LEU A 167 -16.99 -0.63 -11.37
C LEU A 167 -17.75 -0.15 -12.61
N ALA A 168 -17.85 -0.98 -13.65
CA ALA A 168 -18.61 -0.67 -14.85
C ALA A 168 -20.12 -0.55 -14.57
N ARG A 169 -20.68 -1.42 -13.72
CA ARG A 169 -22.06 -1.29 -13.25
C ARG A 169 -22.30 0.01 -12.50
N LEU A 170 -21.42 0.33 -11.56
CA LEU A 170 -21.50 1.59 -10.80
C LEU A 170 -21.39 2.80 -11.71
N SER A 171 -20.46 2.77 -12.68
CA SER A 171 -20.29 3.86 -13.63
C SER A 171 -21.51 4.04 -14.53
N ALA A 172 -22.11 2.96 -15.03
CA ALA A 172 -23.31 3.01 -15.86
C ALA A 172 -24.54 3.51 -15.08
N ALA A 173 -24.61 3.22 -13.78
CA ALA A 173 -25.64 3.72 -12.87
C ALA A 173 -25.40 5.17 -12.39
N GLY A 174 -24.24 5.77 -12.69
CA GLY A 174 -23.87 7.10 -12.19
C GLY A 174 -23.40 7.13 -10.73
N ASN A 175 -23.15 5.98 -10.12
CA ASN A 175 -22.81 5.82 -8.71
C ASN A 175 -21.31 5.62 -8.45
N LEU A 176 -20.45 5.75 -9.47
CA LEU A 176 -18.99 5.66 -9.32
C LEU A 176 -18.38 7.00 -8.88
N SER A 177 -18.75 7.48 -7.69
CA SER A 177 -18.25 8.75 -7.13
C SER A 177 -18.02 8.67 -5.61
N LEU A 178 -17.28 9.63 -5.07
CA LEU A 178 -17.10 9.86 -3.63
C LEU A 178 -17.88 11.10 -3.17
N GLY A 179 -19.08 11.29 -3.74
CA GLY A 179 -19.93 12.44 -3.49
C GLY A 179 -19.62 13.66 -4.36
N ASP A 180 -20.33 14.76 -4.07
CA ASP A 180 -20.29 15.97 -4.89
C ASP A 180 -18.88 16.55 -5.02
N GLY A 181 -18.52 16.88 -6.26
CA GLY A 181 -17.21 17.42 -6.62
C GLY A 181 -16.11 16.37 -6.82
N SER A 182 -16.37 15.09 -6.53
CA SER A 182 -15.41 14.03 -6.86
C SER A 182 -15.48 13.65 -8.33
N ARG A 183 -14.34 13.30 -8.92
CA ARG A 183 -14.22 12.91 -10.32
C ARG A 183 -13.39 11.64 -10.47
N TYR A 184 -13.99 10.59 -11.00
CA TYR A 184 -13.26 9.37 -11.33
C TYR A 184 -12.23 9.63 -12.43
N LEU A 185 -10.95 9.38 -12.12
CA LEU A 185 -9.85 9.60 -13.05
C LEU A 185 -9.53 8.37 -13.90
N GLY A 186 -9.75 7.19 -13.33
CA GLY A 186 -9.32 5.92 -13.91
C GLY A 186 -8.88 4.96 -12.82
N ALA A 187 -8.10 3.95 -13.21
CA ALA A 187 -7.50 3.01 -12.28
C ALA A 187 -6.04 2.78 -12.66
N PHE A 188 -5.22 2.31 -11.73
CA PHE A 188 -3.92 1.72 -12.07
C PHE A 188 -3.77 0.35 -11.43
N ARG A 189 -2.79 -0.42 -11.91
CA ARG A 189 -2.34 -1.64 -11.24
C ARG A 189 -1.17 -1.33 -10.32
N ALA A 190 -1.23 -1.85 -9.11
CA ALA A 190 -0.12 -1.87 -8.18
C ALA A 190 0.05 -3.25 -7.56
N ASP A 191 1.23 -3.87 -7.71
CA ASP A 191 1.48 -5.26 -7.26
C ASP A 191 0.42 -6.28 -7.71
N GLY A 192 -0.16 -6.07 -8.90
CA GLY A 192 -1.24 -6.91 -9.45
C GLY A 192 -2.64 -6.60 -8.90
N LEU A 193 -2.78 -5.66 -7.96
CA LEU A 193 -4.05 -5.19 -7.44
C LEU A 193 -4.57 -4.00 -8.25
N MET A 194 -5.87 -3.94 -8.46
CA MET A 194 -6.52 -2.79 -9.09
C MET A 194 -6.71 -1.67 -8.07
N VAL A 195 -6.36 -0.45 -8.49
CA VAL A 195 -6.47 0.77 -7.68
C VAL A 195 -7.27 1.83 -8.41
N PRO A 196 -8.60 1.89 -8.23
CA PRO A 196 -9.42 2.98 -8.75
C PRO A 196 -9.07 4.31 -8.06
N VAL A 197 -9.12 5.40 -8.83
CA VAL A 197 -8.66 6.73 -8.41
C VAL A 197 -9.72 7.79 -8.68
N TRP A 198 -9.95 8.64 -7.68
CA TRP A 198 -10.80 9.82 -7.77
C TRP A 198 -9.99 11.06 -7.45
N GLU A 199 -10.15 12.10 -8.26
CA GLU A 199 -9.83 13.46 -7.85
C GLU A 199 -10.91 13.93 -6.89
N VAL A 200 -10.50 14.61 -5.82
CA VAL A 200 -11.39 15.10 -4.78
C VAL A 200 -11.06 16.54 -4.43
N ASP A 201 -11.96 17.18 -3.70
CA ASP A 201 -11.78 18.55 -3.20
C ASP A 201 -10.56 18.64 -2.27
N GLN A 202 -9.57 19.45 -2.65
CA GLN A 202 -8.35 19.67 -1.86
C GLN A 202 -8.60 20.26 -0.48
N ALA A 203 -9.68 21.04 -0.32
CA ALA A 203 -10.01 21.62 0.97
C ALA A 203 -10.52 20.58 1.98
N LYS A 204 -10.85 19.35 1.53
CA LYS A 204 -11.38 18.29 2.39
C LYS A 204 -10.26 17.36 2.86
N PRO A 205 -10.05 17.21 4.18
CA PRO A 205 -9.06 16.28 4.70
C PRO A 205 -9.51 14.82 4.48
N ALA A 206 -8.57 13.88 4.58
CA ALA A 206 -8.79 12.44 4.37
C ALA A 206 -10.03 11.87 5.10
N ARG A 207 -10.24 12.24 6.37
CA ARG A 207 -11.39 11.82 7.18
C ARG A 207 -12.75 12.20 6.58
N GLY A 208 -12.78 13.25 5.75
CA GLY A 208 -13.97 13.75 5.07
C GLY A 208 -14.52 12.80 4.02
N PHE A 209 -13.79 11.73 3.68
CA PHE A 209 -14.19 10.73 2.69
C PHE A 209 -14.55 9.36 3.30
N GLU A 210 -14.42 9.16 4.61
CA GLU A 210 -14.65 7.86 5.27
C GLU A 210 -16.08 7.35 5.02
N VAL A 211 -17.08 8.22 5.15
CA VAL A 211 -18.51 7.87 4.97
C VAL A 211 -18.83 7.55 3.51
N GLN A 212 -18.34 8.38 2.58
CA GLN A 212 -18.58 8.25 1.14
C GLN A 212 -17.93 6.99 0.60
N LEU A 213 -16.71 6.69 1.05
CA LEU A 213 -15.98 5.52 0.63
C LEU A 213 -16.59 4.24 1.23
N ALA A 214 -17.07 4.27 2.47
CA ALA A 214 -17.85 3.17 3.04
C ALA A 214 -19.17 2.94 2.29
N ALA A 215 -19.82 3.99 1.80
CA ALA A 215 -21.02 3.88 0.97
C ALA A 215 -20.69 3.28 -0.41
N LEU A 216 -19.68 3.80 -1.09
CA LEU A 216 -19.21 3.28 -2.37
C LEU A 216 -18.82 1.80 -2.27
N ASN A 217 -18.18 1.39 -1.17
CA ASN A 217 -17.85 -0.02 -0.94
C ASN A 217 -19.10 -0.91 -0.84
N ARG A 218 -20.16 -0.47 -0.15
CA ARG A 218 -21.41 -1.26 -0.10
C ARG A 218 -22.05 -1.41 -1.48
N ASP A 219 -22.03 -0.36 -2.28
CA ASP A 219 -22.56 -0.38 -3.64
C ASP A 219 -21.70 -1.26 -4.55
N PHE A 220 -20.37 -1.19 -4.38
CA PHE A 220 -19.40 -2.05 -5.07
C PHE A 220 -19.61 -3.53 -4.73
N GLU A 221 -19.74 -3.90 -3.46
CA GLU A 221 -20.01 -5.28 -3.04
C GLU A 221 -21.33 -5.80 -3.64
N THR A 222 -22.35 -4.94 -3.69
CA THR A 222 -23.63 -5.27 -4.34
C THR A 222 -23.46 -5.50 -5.83
N ALA A 223 -22.69 -4.65 -6.51
CA ALA A 223 -22.38 -4.78 -7.94
C ALA A 223 -21.51 -6.02 -8.23
N LEU A 224 -20.57 -6.33 -7.34
CA LEU A 224 -19.66 -7.47 -7.41
C LEU A 224 -20.41 -8.80 -7.27
N ALA A 225 -21.41 -8.86 -6.40
CA ALA A 225 -22.27 -10.03 -6.23
C ALA A 225 -23.17 -10.29 -7.46
N ASN A 226 -23.35 -9.31 -8.36
CA ASN A 226 -24.16 -9.46 -9.55
C ASN A 226 -23.38 -10.12 -10.70
N THR A 227 -23.63 -11.41 -10.91
CA THR A 227 -23.01 -12.24 -11.95
C THR A 227 -23.75 -12.23 -13.30
N ALA A 228 -24.77 -11.40 -13.48
CA ALA A 228 -25.47 -11.31 -14.76
C ALA A 228 -24.54 -10.78 -15.86
N PRO A 229 -24.72 -11.11 -17.14
CA PRO A 229 -23.95 -10.50 -18.22
C PRO A 229 -24.09 -8.96 -18.21
N LEU A 230 -22.99 -8.26 -18.52
CA LEU A 230 -23.02 -6.80 -18.62
C LEU A 230 -23.96 -6.33 -19.74
N SER A 231 -24.76 -5.30 -19.44
CA SER A 231 -25.58 -4.59 -20.41
C SER A 231 -24.71 -3.86 -21.45
N THR A 232 -25.34 -3.29 -22.48
CA THR A 232 -24.61 -2.50 -23.49
C THR A 232 -23.92 -1.27 -22.89
N ASP A 233 -24.61 -0.57 -21.98
CA ASP A 233 -24.05 0.63 -21.34
C ASP A 233 -22.95 0.27 -20.34
N GLU A 234 -23.12 -0.82 -19.59
CA GLU A 234 -22.09 -1.34 -18.68
C GLU A 234 -20.85 -1.79 -19.47
N ARG A 235 -21.00 -2.48 -20.61
CA ARG A 235 -19.86 -2.84 -21.48
C ARG A 235 -19.12 -1.61 -22.02
N ARG A 236 -19.85 -0.55 -22.38
CA ARG A 236 -19.25 0.72 -22.80
C ARG A 236 -18.49 1.38 -21.64
N ALA A 237 -19.06 1.40 -20.44
CA ALA A 237 -18.41 1.92 -19.25
C ALA A 237 -17.13 1.15 -18.92
N ARG A 238 -17.19 -0.19 -18.97
CA ARG A 238 -16.04 -1.08 -18.77
C ARG A 238 -14.90 -0.76 -19.74
N ALA A 239 -15.20 -0.64 -21.04
CA ALA A 239 -14.20 -0.27 -22.05
C ALA A 239 -13.56 1.10 -21.74
N GLY A 240 -14.35 2.06 -21.25
CA GLY A 240 -13.85 3.36 -20.82
C GLY A 240 -12.99 3.33 -19.56
N ILE A 241 -13.22 2.39 -18.64
CA ILE A 241 -12.37 2.18 -17.46
C ILE A 241 -11.05 1.54 -17.88
N VAL A 242 -11.10 0.46 -18.67
CA VAL A 242 -9.91 -0.22 -19.20
C VAL A 242 -9.03 0.73 -20.02
N GLY A 243 -9.63 1.58 -20.86
CA GLY A 243 -8.90 2.56 -21.66
C GLY A 243 -8.21 3.67 -20.83
N ARG A 244 -8.57 3.83 -19.55
CA ARG A 244 -7.95 4.76 -18.60
C ARG A 244 -7.12 4.04 -17.53
N GLN A 245 -6.79 2.77 -17.77
CA GLN A 245 -6.01 1.98 -16.83
C GLN A 245 -4.52 2.14 -17.10
N LEU A 246 -3.78 2.54 -16.07
CA LEU A 246 -2.32 2.61 -16.10
C LEU A 246 -1.70 1.46 -15.29
N THR A 247 -0.41 1.23 -15.43
CA THR A 247 0.34 0.29 -14.58
C THR A 247 1.53 1.05 -14.05
N LEU A 248 1.66 1.11 -12.72
CA LEU A 248 2.88 1.65 -12.11
C LEU A 248 4.02 0.67 -12.43
N ARG A 249 5.18 1.22 -12.75
CA ARG A 249 6.43 0.48 -13.01
C ARG A 249 7.53 1.08 -12.18
#